data_AF-A0A536VVX3-F1
#
_entry.id   AF-A0A536VVX3-F1
#
_cell.length_a   1.000
_cell.length_b   1.000
_cell.length_c   1.000
_cell.angle_alpha   90.00
_cell.angle_beta   90.00
_cell.angle_gamma   90.00
#
_symmetry.space_group_name_H-M   'P 1'
#
loop_
_entity.id
_entity.type
_entity.pdbx_description
1 polymer ?
#
loop_
_entity_poly.entity_id
_entity_poly.type
_entity_poly.pdbx_seq_one_letter_code
_entity_poly.pdbx_strand_id
1 'polypeptide(L)'
;MSRRRLLVAALLLGLIAAFFALDLGQYFQLEYFKSKQSAMEEFRRANPLAAGGIFFLIYVAITGLSVPGAAILSLAVGAIFGLLWGTLIVSFASSLGATLAFLSSRFLFREAVRSRFGDRLRAIDAGLAKEGAFYLFALRLVPAFPFVLVNLLMGLTPIRTRTFYWVSQIGMLPATIVYVNA
;
A
#
# COMPACT_ATOMS: atom_id res chain seq x y z
N MET A 1 -26.46 -1.37 -0.07
CA MET A 1 -25.30 -0.69 0.57
C MET A 1 -25.80 0.53 1.33
N SER A 2 -25.22 0.86 2.49
CA SER A 2 -25.55 2.10 3.19
C SER A 2 -25.04 3.33 2.43
N ARG A 3 -25.68 4.50 2.60
CA ARG A 3 -25.28 5.76 1.96
C ARG A 3 -23.79 6.09 2.18
N ARG A 4 -23.27 5.84 3.39
CA ARG A 4 -21.84 6.04 3.73
C ARG A 4 -20.91 5.17 2.88
N ARG A 5 -21.25 3.90 2.64
CA ARG A 5 -20.45 3.01 1.78
C ARG A 5 -20.47 3.46 0.32
N LEU A 6 -21.62 3.94 -0.16
CA LEU A 6 -21.73 4.49 -1.51
C LEU A 6 -20.85 5.74 -1.68
N LEU A 7 -20.85 6.66 -0.70
CA LEU A 7 -20.00 7.84 -0.73
C LEU A 7 -18.50 7.49 -0.74
N VAL A 8 -18.07 6.54 0.11
CA VAL A 8 -16.67 6.10 0.14
C VAL A 8 -16.29 5.41 -1.17
N ALA A 9 -17.16 4.55 -1.72
CA ALA A 9 -16.91 3.90 -3.01
C ALA A 9 -16.82 4.93 -4.14
N ALA A 10 -17.74 5.90 -4.20
CA ALA A 10 -17.73 6.97 -5.18
C ALA A 10 -16.47 7.84 -5.07
N LEU A 11 -16.02 8.17 -3.85
CA LEU A 11 -14.79 8.90 -3.63
C LEU A 11 -13.56 8.13 -4.13
N LEU A 12 -13.42 6.86 -3.74
CA LEU A 12 -12.29 6.03 -4.18
C LEU A 12 -12.28 5.84 -5.69
N LEU A 13 -13.43 5.54 -6.30
CA LEU A 13 -13.56 5.43 -7.75
C LEU A 13 -13.26 6.76 -8.45
N GLY A 14 -13.71 7.89 -7.89
CA GLY A 14 -13.42 9.22 -8.41
C GLY A 14 -11.92 9.55 -8.36
N LEU A 15 -11.24 9.21 -7.26
CA LEU A 15 -9.79 9.40 -7.14
C LEU A 15 -9.00 8.51 -8.10
N ILE A 16 -9.40 7.24 -8.25
CA ILE A 16 -8.79 6.31 -9.21
C ILE A 16 -9.04 6.79 -10.64
N ALA A 17 -10.28 7.19 -10.95
CA ALA A 17 -10.61 7.74 -12.27
C ALA A 17 -9.82 9.02 -12.56
N ALA A 18 -9.68 9.93 -11.60
CA ALA A 18 -8.87 11.13 -11.73
C ALA A 18 -7.38 10.79 -11.97
N PHE A 19 -6.84 9.77 -11.30
CA PHE A 19 -5.47 9.32 -11.52
C PHE A 19 -5.22 8.91 -12.97
N PHE A 20 -6.14 8.16 -13.57
CA PHE A 20 -6.04 7.75 -14.97
C PHE A 20 -6.41 8.86 -15.96
N ALA A 21 -7.45 9.64 -15.69
CA ALA A 21 -7.93 10.69 -16.59
C ALA A 21 -6.94 11.87 -16.71
N LEU A 22 -6.18 12.14 -15.65
CA LEU A 22 -5.13 13.17 -15.65
C LEU A 22 -3.75 12.59 -16.03
N ASP A 23 -3.69 11.32 -16.43
CA ASP A 23 -2.46 10.60 -16.76
C ASP A 23 -1.36 10.76 -15.70
N LEU A 24 -1.74 10.68 -14.41
CA LEU A 24 -0.78 10.83 -13.31
C LEU A 24 0.25 9.70 -13.28
N GLY A 25 -0.04 8.58 -13.96
CA GLY A 25 0.88 7.46 -14.14
C GLY A 25 2.21 7.86 -14.79
N GLN A 26 2.23 8.89 -15.65
CA GLN A 26 3.45 9.39 -16.28
C GLN A 26 4.52 9.83 -15.27
N TYR A 27 4.10 10.32 -14.10
CA TYR A 27 5.00 10.77 -13.03
C TYR A 27 5.63 9.62 -12.25
N PHE A 28 5.08 8.40 -12.39
CA PHE A 28 5.57 7.19 -11.73
C PHE A 28 6.38 6.29 -12.68
N GLN A 29 6.93 6.87 -13.75
CA GLN A 29 7.84 6.21 -14.68
C GLN A 29 9.30 6.49 -14.31
N LEU A 30 10.18 5.53 -14.58
CA LEU A 30 11.60 5.64 -14.23
C LEU A 30 12.27 6.82 -14.95
N GLU A 31 11.87 7.06 -16.20
CA GLU A 31 12.34 8.13 -17.06
C GLU A 31 12.01 9.50 -16.46
N TYR A 32 10.80 9.68 -15.92
CA TYR A 32 10.40 10.93 -15.27
C TYR A 32 11.29 11.23 -14.07
N PHE A 33 11.49 10.25 -13.18
CA PHE A 33 12.35 10.41 -12.02
C PHE A 33 13.80 10.71 -12.41
N LYS A 34 14.35 10.01 -13.40
CA LYS A 34 15.70 10.28 -13.93
C LYS A 34 15.82 11.71 -14.47
N SER A 35 14.82 12.17 -15.22
CA SER A 35 14.82 13.53 -15.80
C SER A 35 14.72 14.65 -14.75
N LYS A 36 14.17 14.35 -13.56
CA LYS A 36 13.95 15.31 -12.47
C LYS A 36 14.82 15.05 -11.24
N GLN A 37 15.77 14.11 -11.32
CA GLN A 37 16.55 13.67 -10.17
C GLN A 37 17.30 14.83 -9.50
N SER A 38 18.00 15.65 -10.28
CA SER A 38 18.77 16.79 -9.75
C SER A 38 17.89 17.79 -8.99
N ALA A 39 16.72 18.13 -9.55
CA ALA A 39 15.77 19.04 -8.93
C ALA A 39 15.17 18.46 -7.63
N MET A 40 14.87 17.16 -7.61
CA MET A 40 14.36 16.48 -6.41
C MET A 40 15.43 16.41 -5.31
N GLU A 41 16.68 16.16 -5.68
CA GLU A 41 17.81 16.18 -4.74
C GLU A 41 18.06 17.58 -4.17
N GLU A 42 18.03 18.61 -5.02
CA GLU A 42 18.14 20.00 -4.60
C GLU A 42 17.02 20.39 -3.62
N PHE A 43 15.77 20.03 -3.96
CA PHE A 43 14.63 20.26 -3.08
C PHE A 43 14.77 19.51 -1.74
N ARG A 44 15.23 18.26 -1.75
CA ARG A 44 15.51 17.50 -0.52
C ARG A 44 16.59 18.18 0.32
N ARG A 45 17.67 18.66 -0.30
CA ARG A 45 18.76 19.34 0.42
C ARG A 45 18.27 20.64 1.08
N ALA A 46 17.43 21.39 0.37
CA ALA A 46 16.83 22.62 0.89
C ALA A 46 15.77 22.36 1.97
N ASN A 47 14.94 21.32 1.81
CA ASN A 47 13.78 21.05 2.66
C ASN A 47 13.61 19.54 2.96
N PRO A 48 14.50 18.94 3.77
CA PRO A 48 14.54 17.48 3.94
C PRO A 48 13.26 16.90 4.55
N LEU A 49 12.67 17.58 5.54
CA LEU A 49 11.43 17.14 6.19
C LEU A 49 10.22 17.25 5.24
N ALA A 50 10.12 18.34 4.49
CA ALA A 50 9.03 18.53 3.53
C ALA A 50 9.13 17.53 2.39
N ALA A 51 10.33 17.31 1.84
CA ALA A 51 10.57 16.28 0.83
C ALA A 51 10.17 14.90 1.34
N GLY A 52 10.65 14.50 2.53
CA GLY A 52 10.30 13.22 3.13
C GLY A 52 8.79 13.07 3.34
N GLY A 53 8.12 14.10 3.87
CA GLY A 53 6.67 14.12 4.06
C GLY A 53 5.87 14.01 2.76
N ILE A 54 6.29 14.71 1.70
CA ILE A 54 5.64 14.65 0.39
C ILE A 54 5.75 13.24 -0.21
N PHE A 55 6.96 12.68 -0.27
CA PHE A 55 7.16 11.32 -0.78
C PHE A 55 6.38 10.29 0.04
N PHE A 56 6.37 10.43 1.36
CA PHE A 56 5.58 9.60 2.26
C PHE A 56 4.08 9.65 1.92
N LEU A 57 3.49 10.85 1.83
CA LEU A 57 2.06 11.02 1.56
C LEU A 57 1.66 10.52 0.17
N ILE A 58 2.47 10.81 -0.85
CA ILE A 58 2.26 10.29 -2.22
C ILE A 58 2.28 8.76 -2.19
N TYR A 59 3.26 8.15 -1.52
CA TYR A 59 3.36 6.70 -1.44
C TYR A 59 2.15 6.08 -0.74
N VAL A 60 1.71 6.66 0.39
CA VAL A 60 0.50 6.24 1.11
C VAL A 60 -0.73 6.31 0.20
N ALA A 61 -0.87 7.40 -0.57
CA ALA A 61 -1.99 7.58 -1.50
C ALA A 61 -1.98 6.54 -2.62
N ILE A 62 -0.84 6.36 -3.32
CA ILE A 62 -0.70 5.39 -4.40
C ILE A 62 -0.99 3.96 -3.92
N THR A 63 -0.42 3.61 -2.78
CA THR A 63 -0.60 2.29 -2.15
C THR A 63 -2.03 2.09 -1.65
N GLY A 64 -2.62 3.11 -1.01
CA GLY A 64 -3.97 3.07 -0.47
C GLY A 64 -5.06 3.00 -1.52
N LEU A 65 -4.87 3.73 -2.63
CA LEU A 65 -5.74 3.66 -3.82
C LEU A 65 -5.49 2.40 -4.66
N SER A 66 -4.43 1.64 -4.34
CA SER A 66 -4.05 0.42 -5.06
C SER A 66 -3.79 0.67 -6.55
N VAL A 67 -3.23 1.83 -6.89
CA VAL A 67 -2.86 2.20 -8.27
C VAL A 67 -1.39 1.84 -8.56
N PRO A 68 -1.00 1.67 -9.84
CA PRO A 68 0.39 1.39 -10.20
C PRO A 68 1.35 2.54 -9.80
N GLY A 69 2.60 2.21 -9.47
CA GLY A 69 3.67 3.20 -9.24
C GLY A 69 4.49 2.99 -7.95
N ALA A 70 4.00 2.21 -6.98
CA ALA A 70 4.68 2.03 -5.69
C ALA A 70 6.11 1.46 -5.82
N ALA A 71 6.37 0.55 -6.76
CA ALA A 71 7.70 -0.02 -7.00
C ALA A 71 8.69 1.05 -7.48
N ILE A 72 8.33 1.81 -8.52
CA ILE A 72 9.16 2.91 -9.04
C ILE A 72 9.35 3.99 -7.98
N LEU A 73 8.31 4.30 -7.21
CA LEU A 73 8.41 5.26 -6.11
C LEU A 73 9.36 4.78 -5.00
N SER A 74 9.43 3.47 -4.74
CA SER A 74 10.39 2.89 -3.78
C SER A 74 11.83 3.07 -4.27
N LEU A 75 12.10 2.83 -5.56
CA LEU A 75 13.40 3.09 -6.19
C LEU A 75 13.77 4.57 -6.10
N ALA A 76 12.84 5.47 -6.46
CA ALA A 76 13.06 6.91 -6.44
C ALA A 76 13.37 7.43 -5.03
N VAL A 77 12.60 6.98 -4.03
CA VAL A 77 12.84 7.34 -2.62
C VAL A 77 14.19 6.80 -2.15
N GLY A 78 14.58 5.58 -2.55
CA GLY A 78 15.92 5.04 -2.25
C GLY A 78 17.06 5.83 -2.86
N ALA A 79 16.94 6.20 -4.14
CA ALA A 79 17.93 7.03 -4.83
C ALA A 79 18.07 8.43 -4.18
N ILE A 80 16.96 9.03 -3.75
CA ILE A 80 16.93 10.40 -3.24
C ILE A 80 17.35 10.48 -1.76
N PHE A 81 16.88 9.55 -0.91
CA PHE A 81 17.09 9.59 0.54
C PHE A 81 18.16 8.60 1.04
N GLY A 82 18.65 7.71 0.18
CA GLY A 82 19.57 6.64 0.52
C GLY A 82 18.90 5.50 1.28
N LEU A 83 19.68 4.44 1.55
CA LEU A 83 19.16 3.19 2.10
C LEU A 83 18.40 3.36 3.42
N LEU A 84 19.00 4.05 4.41
CA LEU A 84 18.43 4.15 5.74
C LEU A 84 17.11 4.94 5.74
N TRP A 85 17.15 6.19 5.29
CA TRP A 85 15.97 7.06 5.28
C TRP A 85 14.94 6.63 4.26
N GLY A 86 15.36 6.13 3.10
CA GLY A 86 14.46 5.57 2.11
C GLY A 86 13.70 4.35 2.64
N THR A 87 14.39 3.44 3.35
CA THR A 87 13.74 2.29 3.99
C THR A 87 12.73 2.73 5.03
N LEU A 88 13.07 3.70 5.88
CA LEU A 88 12.13 4.22 6.88
C LEU A 88 10.88 4.83 6.22
N ILE A 89 11.06 5.72 5.24
CA ILE A 89 9.95 6.37 4.55
C ILE A 89 9.05 5.33 3.87
N VAL A 90 9.63 4.46 3.03
CA VAL A 90 8.88 3.45 2.26
C VAL A 90 8.22 2.43 3.18
N SER A 91 8.91 1.96 4.23
CA SER A 91 8.37 0.91 5.12
C SER A 91 7.11 1.36 5.85
N PHE A 92 7.12 2.57 6.43
CA PHE A 92 5.95 3.12 7.09
C PHE A 92 4.86 3.56 6.10
N ALA A 93 5.23 4.17 4.96
CA ALA A 93 4.26 4.61 3.97
C ALA A 93 3.51 3.44 3.31
N SER A 94 4.25 2.37 2.96
CA SER A 94 3.68 1.17 2.35
C SER A 94 2.75 0.42 3.33
N SER A 95 3.11 0.34 4.60
CA SER A 95 2.27 -0.28 5.64
C SER A 95 1.00 0.50 5.94
N LEU A 96 1.10 1.84 5.97
CA LEU A 96 -0.07 2.71 6.14
C LEU A 96 -0.98 2.66 4.92
N GLY A 97 -0.44 2.77 3.70
CA GLY A 97 -1.20 2.64 2.47
C GLY A 97 -1.86 1.27 2.32
N ALA A 98 -1.14 0.18 2.63
CA ALA A 98 -1.71 -1.17 2.67
C ALA A 98 -2.88 -1.26 3.64
N THR A 99 -2.77 -0.61 4.79
CA THR A 99 -3.83 -0.56 5.81
C THR A 99 -5.05 0.22 5.31
N LEU A 100 -4.87 1.31 4.56
CA LEU A 100 -5.97 2.03 3.93
C LEU A 100 -6.70 1.17 2.89
N ALA A 101 -5.96 0.46 2.02
CA ALA A 101 -6.56 -0.46 1.05
C ALA A 101 -7.33 -1.60 1.75
N PHE A 102 -6.74 -2.18 2.79
CA PHE A 102 -7.36 -3.19 3.65
C PHE A 102 -8.64 -2.70 4.31
N LEU A 103 -8.63 -1.50 4.90
CA LEU A 103 -9.80 -0.90 5.55
C LEU A 103 -10.89 -0.56 4.54
N SER A 104 -10.51 -0.07 3.36
CA SER A 104 -11.45 0.21 2.27
C SER A 104 -12.16 -1.07 1.83
N SER A 105 -11.41 -2.15 1.58
CA SER A 105 -11.98 -3.47 1.25
C SER A 105 -12.91 -3.98 2.35
N ARG A 106 -12.47 -3.88 3.61
CA ARG A 106 -13.25 -4.29 4.79
C ARG A 106 -14.57 -3.53 4.90
N PHE A 107 -14.53 -2.22 4.72
CA PHE A 107 -15.70 -1.37 4.89
C PHE A 107 -16.71 -1.55 3.75
N LEU A 108 -16.24 -1.71 2.52
CA LEU A 108 -17.08 -1.79 1.34
C LEU A 108 -17.64 -3.19 1.09
N PHE A 109 -16.81 -4.23 1.20
CA PHE A 109 -17.12 -5.53 0.63
C PHE A 109 -17.30 -6.65 1.66
N ARG A 110 -16.76 -6.52 2.88
CA ARG A 110 -16.77 -7.63 3.86
C ARG A 110 -18.17 -8.19 4.10
N GLU A 111 -19.17 -7.34 4.33
CA GLU A 111 -20.54 -7.82 4.61
C GLU A 111 -21.16 -8.56 3.41
N ALA A 112 -21.01 -8.03 2.20
CA ALA A 112 -21.53 -8.65 0.98
C ALA A 112 -20.85 -10.00 0.67
N VAL A 113 -19.54 -10.08 0.91
CA VAL A 113 -18.78 -11.33 0.78
C VAL A 113 -19.21 -12.33 1.84
N ARG A 114 -19.47 -11.89 3.08
CA ARG A 114 -19.92 -12.76 4.17
C ARG A 114 -21.31 -13.32 3.93
N SER A 115 -22.25 -12.51 3.46
CA SER A 115 -23.62 -12.99 3.18
C SER A 115 -23.67 -13.99 2.03
N ARG A 116 -22.79 -13.85 1.03
CA ARG A 116 -22.79 -14.72 -0.16
C ARG A 116 -21.89 -15.95 -0.03
N PHE A 117 -20.78 -15.85 0.68
CA PHE A 117 -19.74 -16.88 0.72
C PHE A 117 -19.33 -17.32 2.13
N GLY A 118 -20.03 -16.88 3.17
CA GLY A 118 -19.66 -17.13 4.58
C GLY A 118 -19.35 -18.59 4.88
N ASP A 119 -20.19 -19.51 4.42
CA ASP A 119 -20.03 -20.95 4.65
C ASP A 119 -18.76 -21.51 4.02
N ARG A 120 -18.41 -21.06 2.80
CA ARG A 120 -17.19 -21.46 2.08
C ARG A 120 -15.93 -20.88 2.71
N LEU A 121 -16.06 -19.73 3.38
CA LEU A 121 -14.95 -19.04 4.03
C LEU A 121 -14.69 -19.52 5.47
N ARG A 122 -15.56 -20.35 6.05
CA ARG A 122 -15.42 -20.81 7.46
C ARG A 122 -14.08 -21.47 7.77
N ALA A 123 -13.59 -22.34 6.88
CA ALA A 123 -12.31 -23.02 7.08
C ALA A 123 -11.13 -22.03 7.03
N ILE A 124 -11.16 -21.09 6.07
CA ILE A 124 -10.14 -20.03 5.92
C ILE A 124 -10.14 -19.13 7.16
N ASP A 125 -11.32 -18.73 7.63
CA ASP A 125 -11.46 -17.92 8.84
C ASP A 125 -10.94 -18.61 10.09
N ALA A 126 -11.25 -19.91 10.25
CA ALA A 126 -10.79 -20.67 11.41
C ALA A 126 -9.26 -20.76 11.44
N GLY A 127 -8.62 -20.96 10.28
CA GLY A 127 -7.16 -20.91 10.16
C GLY A 127 -6.60 -19.52 10.48
N LEU A 128 -7.17 -18.47 9.88
CA LEU A 128 -6.73 -17.09 10.11
C LEU A 128 -7.03 -16.56 11.52
N ALA A 129 -8.04 -17.10 12.21
CA ALA A 129 -8.33 -16.75 13.59
C ALA A 129 -7.24 -17.24 14.55
N LYS A 130 -6.62 -18.38 14.25
CA LYS A 130 -5.51 -18.95 15.03
C LYS A 130 -4.16 -18.39 14.62
N GLU A 131 -3.88 -18.35 13.31
CA GLU A 131 -2.54 -18.08 12.77
C GLU A 131 -2.49 -16.91 11.77
N GLY A 132 -3.49 -16.02 11.76
CA GLY A 132 -3.60 -14.95 10.77
C GLY A 132 -2.40 -14.01 10.68
N ALA A 133 -1.66 -13.83 11.78
CA ALA A 133 -0.39 -13.09 11.77
C ALA A 133 0.69 -13.84 10.98
N PHE A 134 0.85 -15.15 11.19
CA PHE A 134 1.82 -15.97 10.49
C PHE A 134 1.50 -16.08 9.00
N TYR A 135 0.22 -16.33 8.65
CA TYR A 135 -0.21 -16.36 7.25
C TYR A 135 0.08 -15.04 6.53
N LEU A 136 -0.27 -13.91 7.14
CA LEU A 136 0.02 -12.61 6.56
C LEU A 136 1.53 -12.39 6.41
N PHE A 137 2.32 -12.71 7.43
CA PHE A 137 3.78 -12.59 7.38
C PHE A 137 4.37 -13.39 6.22
N ALA A 138 3.98 -14.66 6.08
CA ALA A 138 4.41 -15.51 4.98
C ALA A 138 4.02 -14.93 3.61
N LEU A 139 2.78 -14.45 3.46
CA LEU A 139 2.32 -13.79 2.23
C LEU A 139 3.11 -12.51 1.90
N ARG A 140 3.62 -11.78 2.90
CA ARG A 140 4.46 -10.58 2.67
C ARG A 140 5.87 -10.92 2.22
N LEU A 141 6.39 -12.08 2.62
CA LEU A 141 7.73 -12.53 2.24
C LEU A 141 7.76 -13.18 0.85
N VAL A 142 6.65 -13.77 0.41
CA VAL A 142 6.57 -14.45 -0.88
C VAL A 142 6.25 -13.43 -2.00
N PRO A 143 7.18 -13.15 -2.93
CA PRO A 143 6.99 -12.13 -3.97
C PRO A 143 5.99 -12.55 -5.05
N ALA A 144 5.54 -13.81 -5.06
CA ALA A 144 4.58 -14.33 -6.04
C ALA A 144 3.16 -13.77 -5.84
N PHE A 145 2.81 -13.30 -4.65
CA PHE A 145 1.47 -12.78 -4.38
C PHE A 145 1.38 -11.29 -4.71
N PRO A 146 0.40 -10.88 -5.55
CA PRO A 146 0.22 -9.46 -5.85
C PRO A 146 -0.09 -8.67 -4.58
N PHE A 147 0.70 -7.62 -4.34
CA PHE A 147 0.61 -6.79 -3.14
C PHE A 147 -0.80 -6.25 -2.86
N VAL A 148 -1.46 -5.73 -3.90
CA VAL A 148 -2.84 -5.22 -3.83
C VAL A 148 -3.81 -6.33 -3.42
N LEU A 149 -3.67 -7.51 -4.00
CA LEU A 149 -4.56 -8.64 -3.73
C LEU A 149 -4.49 -9.05 -2.26
N VAL A 150 -3.29 -9.13 -1.68
CA VAL A 150 -3.11 -9.44 -0.26
C VAL A 150 -3.82 -8.41 0.62
N ASN A 151 -3.66 -7.11 0.33
CA ASN A 151 -4.30 -6.04 1.12
C ASN A 151 -5.83 -6.16 1.10
N LEU A 152 -6.41 -6.33 -0.09
CA LEU A 152 -7.86 -6.39 -0.28
C LEU A 152 -8.45 -7.66 0.32
N LEU A 153 -7.85 -8.83 0.07
CA LEU A 153 -8.33 -10.11 0.59
C LEU A 153 -8.29 -10.15 2.11
N MET A 154 -7.17 -9.74 2.72
CA MET A 154 -7.04 -9.71 4.17
C MET A 154 -8.10 -8.81 4.82
N GLY A 155 -8.56 -7.75 4.14
CA GLY A 155 -9.66 -6.88 4.59
C GLY A 155 -10.99 -7.61 4.81
N LEU A 156 -11.22 -8.69 4.05
CA LEU A 156 -12.43 -9.52 4.11
C LEU A 156 -12.38 -10.57 5.23
N THR A 157 -11.19 -10.82 5.77
CA THR A 157 -10.92 -11.82 6.82
C THR A 157 -11.18 -11.24 8.23
N PRO A 158 -11.22 -12.06 9.29
CA PRO A 158 -11.41 -11.57 10.66
C PRO A 158 -10.15 -10.95 11.31
N ILE A 159 -9.00 -10.88 10.60
CA ILE A 159 -7.75 -10.35 11.16
C ILE A 159 -7.95 -8.91 11.70
N ARG A 160 -7.42 -8.61 12.89
CA ARG A 160 -7.52 -7.26 13.46
C ARG A 160 -6.65 -6.29 12.66
N THR A 161 -7.11 -5.05 12.48
CA THR A 161 -6.36 -4.01 11.75
C THR A 161 -4.96 -3.78 12.34
N ARG A 162 -4.83 -3.79 13.67
CA ARG A 162 -3.53 -3.66 14.36
C ARG A 162 -2.58 -4.80 14.00
N THR A 163 -3.08 -6.04 13.95
CA THR A 163 -2.29 -7.21 13.53
C THR A 163 -1.87 -7.07 12.08
N PHE A 164 -2.80 -6.67 11.19
CA PHE A 164 -2.48 -6.44 9.78
C PHE A 164 -1.35 -5.41 9.61
N TYR A 165 -1.43 -4.28 10.33
CA TYR A 165 -0.43 -3.21 10.25
C TYR A 165 0.95 -3.69 10.72
N TRP A 166 1.08 -4.16 11.97
CA TRP A 166 2.40 -4.50 12.51
C TRP A 166 3.04 -5.69 11.81
N VAL A 167 2.24 -6.68 11.39
CA VAL A 167 2.77 -7.80 10.62
C VAL A 167 3.20 -7.36 9.22
N SER A 168 2.45 -6.46 8.56
CA SER A 168 2.87 -5.91 7.27
C SER A 168 4.14 -5.07 7.41
N GLN A 169 4.23 -4.26 8.47
CA GLN A 169 5.42 -3.47 8.78
C GLN A 169 6.67 -4.34 8.85
N ILE A 170 6.61 -5.46 9.58
CA ILE A 170 7.78 -6.35 9.73
C ILE A 170 7.99 -7.21 8.48
N GLY A 171 6.92 -7.81 7.96
CA GLY A 171 7.00 -8.76 6.84
C GLY A 171 7.39 -8.13 5.51
N MET A 172 7.16 -6.83 5.32
CA MET A 172 7.55 -6.12 4.09
C MET A 172 8.95 -5.50 4.16
N LEU A 173 9.60 -5.46 5.33
CA LEU A 173 10.94 -4.86 5.48
C LEU A 173 11.99 -5.45 4.54
N PRO A 174 12.13 -6.79 4.40
CA PRO A 174 13.15 -7.37 3.53
C PRO A 174 12.97 -6.93 2.08
N ALA A 175 11.75 -7.00 1.55
CA ALA A 175 11.44 -6.53 0.21
C ALA A 175 11.68 -5.02 0.07
N THR A 176 11.28 -4.23 1.08
CA THR A 176 11.49 -2.77 1.08
C THR A 176 12.97 -2.42 0.96
N ILE A 177 13.84 -3.07 1.74
CA ILE A 177 15.29 -2.88 1.70
C ILE A 177 15.83 -3.20 0.30
N VAL A 178 15.39 -4.31 -0.31
CA VAL A 178 15.82 -4.70 -1.66
C VAL A 178 15.42 -3.64 -2.69
N TYR A 179 14.17 -3.16 -2.68
CA TYR A 179 13.71 -2.13 -3.62
C TYR A 179 14.38 -0.77 -3.40
N VAL A 180 14.63 -0.39 -2.14
CA VAL A 180 15.27 0.91 -1.84
C VAL A 180 16.77 0.90 -2.18
N ASN A 181 17.41 -0.27 -2.19
CA ASN A 181 18.84 -0.43 -2.48
C ASN A 181 19.15 -0.80 -3.94
N ALA A 182 18.13 -0.88 -4.80
CA ALA A 182 18.27 -1.27 -6.21
C ALA A 182 18.61 -0.07 -7.09
#